data_AF-A0A2Z2MWV0-F1
#
_entry.id   AF-A0A2Z2MWV0-F1
#
_cell.length_a   1.000
_cell.length_b   1.000
_cell.length_c   1.000
_cell.angle_alpha   90.00
_cell.angle_beta   90.00
_cell.angle_gamma   90.00
#
_symmetry.space_group_name_H-M   'P 1'
#
loop_
_entity.id
_entity.type
_entity.pdbx_description
1 polymer ?
#
loop_
_entity_poly.entity_id
_entity_poly.type
_entity_poly.pdbx_seq_one_letter_code
_entity_poly.pdbx_strand_id
1 'polypeptide(L)'
;MLRYLRYSGIAGGVVYWLFVAWSISRNPWFSFFENALSDLGAEGATSPWIYNYGLIITAVFVFAFSLCLIFAAGNKLGTVGGAYVSISAIFLALIGVFPGGTRPHGFVSTYFFVQFFLGVLVYGAGSKDRVIRYGSGLLFALAVVGTFLHWPSVALIETYEIALIMAFTVIVSVRKRDCAPGLGQ
;
A
#
# COMPACT_ATOMS: atom_id res chain seq x y z
N MET A 1 -18.52 13.51 3.95
CA MET A 1 -17.20 13.10 4.51
C MET A 1 -16.80 11.69 4.07
N LEU A 2 -17.58 10.65 4.38
CA LEU A 2 -17.25 9.25 4.03
C LEU A 2 -17.05 8.97 2.53
N ARG A 3 -17.81 9.62 1.64
CA ARG A 3 -17.69 9.45 0.17
C ARG A 3 -16.29 9.74 -0.39
N TYR A 4 -15.55 10.66 0.23
CA TYR A 4 -14.23 11.07 -0.24
C TYR A 4 -13.10 10.15 0.26
N LEU A 5 -13.35 9.32 1.29
CA LEU A 5 -12.34 8.42 1.85
C LEU A 5 -11.83 7.40 0.82
N ARG A 6 -12.61 7.03 -0.19
CA ARG A 6 -12.14 6.13 -1.26
C ARG A 6 -10.92 6.68 -1.99
N TYR A 7 -10.84 8.01 -2.17
CA TYR A 7 -9.74 8.66 -2.87
C TYR A 7 -8.48 8.77 -2.01
N SER A 8 -8.56 8.52 -0.71
CA SER A 8 -7.38 8.55 0.16
C SER A 8 -6.34 7.51 -0.25
N GLY A 9 -6.73 6.36 -0.83
CA GLY A 9 -5.76 5.39 -1.35
C GLY A 9 -4.93 5.95 -2.51
N ILE A 10 -5.59 6.63 -3.46
CA ILE A 10 -4.92 7.30 -4.59
C ILE A 10 -4.05 8.45 -4.08
N ALA A 11 -4.60 9.28 -3.19
CA ALA A 11 -3.86 10.39 -2.58
C ALA A 11 -2.62 9.89 -1.82
N GLY A 12 -2.73 8.78 -1.10
CA GLY A 12 -1.60 8.13 -0.41
C GLY A 12 -0.51 7.70 -1.38
N GLY A 13 -0.86 7.05 -2.49
CA GLY A 13 0.11 6.69 -3.54
C GLY A 13 0.82 7.91 -4.15
N VAL A 14 0.08 8.99 -4.42
CA VAL A 14 0.67 10.25 -4.91
C VAL A 14 1.61 10.87 -3.87
N VAL A 15 1.17 10.97 -2.61
CA VAL A 15 1.97 11.50 -1.50
C VAL A 15 3.26 10.70 -1.33
N TYR A 16 3.16 9.37 -1.34
CA TYR A 16 4.32 8.48 -1.29
C TYR A 16 5.34 8.80 -2.38
N TRP A 17 4.92 8.84 -3.65
CA TRP A 17 5.83 9.11 -4.77
C TRP A 17 6.42 10.52 -4.74
N LEU A 18 5.70 11.52 -4.20
CA LEU A 18 6.24 12.85 -3.98
C LEU A 18 7.39 12.85 -2.95
N PHE A 19 7.22 12.13 -1.83
CA PHE A 19 8.28 11.99 -0.83
C PHE A 19 9.46 11.14 -1.33
N VAL A 20 9.21 10.09 -2.13
CA VAL A 20 10.27 9.31 -2.79
C VAL A 20 11.05 10.19 -3.75
N ALA A 21 10.38 10.93 -4.64
CA ALA A 21 11.03 11.83 -5.59
C ALA A 21 11.87 12.90 -4.87
N TRP A 22 11.33 13.47 -3.78
CA TRP A 22 12.07 14.42 -2.96
C TRP A 22 13.29 13.78 -2.29
N SER A 23 13.18 12.54 -1.79
CA SER A 23 14.30 11.83 -1.19
C SER A 23 15.39 11.53 -2.23
N ILE A 24 15.03 11.07 -3.42
CA ILE A 24 15.95 10.83 -4.55
C ILE A 24 16.65 12.12 -4.96
N SER A 25 15.95 13.26 -4.99
CA SER A 25 16.57 14.54 -5.34
C SER A 25 17.64 15.00 -4.34
N ARG A 26 17.70 14.40 -3.15
CA ARG A 26 18.74 14.61 -2.13
C ARG A 26 19.82 13.53 -2.14
N ASN A 27 19.60 12.42 -2.85
CA ASN A 27 20.46 11.24 -2.87
C ASN A 27 20.80 10.84 -4.32
N PRO A 28 21.70 11.57 -5.00
CA PRO A 28 22.04 11.32 -6.41
C PRO A 28 22.67 9.94 -6.69
N TRP A 29 23.14 9.26 -5.64
CA TRP A 29 23.67 7.90 -5.71
C TRP A 29 22.58 6.84 -5.89
N PHE A 30 21.31 7.18 -5.62
CA PHE A 30 20.21 6.23 -5.70
C PHE A 30 19.96 5.80 -7.15
N SER A 31 19.92 4.50 -7.36
CA SER A 31 19.54 3.85 -8.62
C SER A 31 18.43 2.85 -8.38
N PHE A 32 17.34 2.96 -9.14
CA PHE A 32 16.30 1.94 -9.14
C PHE A 32 16.82 0.55 -9.49
N PHE A 33 17.93 0.42 -10.23
CA PHE A 33 18.46 -0.87 -10.67
C PHE A 33 19.45 -1.52 -9.70
N GLU A 34 19.88 -0.81 -8.66
CA GLU A 34 20.91 -1.29 -7.73
C GLU A 34 20.44 -1.27 -6.27
N ASN A 35 19.49 -0.39 -5.92
CA ASN A 35 19.13 -0.09 -4.53
C ASN A 35 17.76 -0.66 -4.12
N ALA A 36 17.46 -0.57 -2.83
CA ALA A 36 16.10 -0.65 -2.28
C ALA A 36 15.54 0.76 -2.08
N LEU A 37 14.22 0.98 -2.22
CA LEU A 37 13.63 2.30 -1.91
C LEU A 37 13.89 2.68 -0.44
N SER A 38 13.92 1.70 0.45
CA SER A 38 14.27 1.87 1.87
C SER A 38 15.67 2.41 2.12
N ASP A 39 16.60 2.28 1.17
CA ASP A 39 17.95 2.86 1.31
C ASP A 39 17.89 4.39 1.45
N LEU A 40 16.86 5.02 0.88
CA LEU A 40 16.59 6.47 1.01
C LEU A 40 16.24 6.88 2.45
N GLY A 41 15.83 5.94 3.30
CA GLY A 41 15.50 6.15 4.71
C GLY A 41 16.59 5.69 5.68
N ALA A 42 17.67 5.07 5.19
CA ALA A 42 18.73 4.51 6.03
C ALA A 42 19.69 5.58 6.57
N GLU A 43 20.49 5.23 7.59
CA GLU A 43 21.42 6.15 8.26
C GLU A 43 22.43 6.80 7.30
N GLY A 44 22.82 6.12 6.22
CA GLY A 44 23.75 6.64 5.21
C GLY A 44 23.14 7.60 4.18
N ALA A 45 21.82 7.78 4.16
CA ALA A 45 21.17 8.68 3.21
C ALA A 45 21.25 10.14 3.64
N THR A 46 21.25 11.04 2.67
CA THR A 46 21.09 12.49 2.90
C THR A 46 19.61 12.78 3.20
N SER A 47 19.34 13.36 4.37
CA SER A 47 17.97 13.68 4.84
C SER A 47 17.02 12.46 4.88
N PRO A 48 17.38 11.37 5.58
CA PRO A 48 16.61 10.11 5.57
C PRO A 48 15.19 10.26 6.14
N TRP A 49 15.00 11.26 6.99
CA TRP A 49 13.70 11.61 7.56
C TRP A 49 12.64 11.95 6.51
N ILE A 50 13.03 12.40 5.30
CA ILE A 50 12.08 12.71 4.23
C ILE A 50 11.34 11.43 3.80
N TYR A 51 12.07 10.36 3.51
CA TYR A 51 11.49 9.08 3.13
C TYR A 51 10.67 8.49 4.30
N ASN A 52 11.26 8.46 5.49
CA ASN A 52 10.66 7.84 6.67
C ASN A 52 9.36 8.53 7.13
N TYR A 53 9.33 9.87 7.20
CA TYR A 53 8.08 10.58 7.48
C TYR A 53 7.10 10.53 6.30
N GLY A 54 7.60 10.45 5.07
CA GLY A 54 6.77 10.21 3.89
C GLY A 54 5.97 8.90 4.00
N LEU A 55 6.59 7.82 4.47
CA LEU A 55 5.92 6.55 4.76
C LEU A 55 4.87 6.69 5.87
N ILE A 56 5.20 7.34 6.98
CA ILE A 56 4.27 7.55 8.11
C ILE A 56 3.06 8.39 7.67
N ILE A 57 3.27 9.45 6.89
CA ILE A 57 2.17 10.27 6.34
C ILE A 57 1.33 9.43 5.37
N THR A 58 1.97 8.67 4.47
CA THR A 58 1.28 7.76 3.54
C THR A 58 0.41 6.75 4.28
N ALA A 59 0.89 6.21 5.40
CA ALA A 59 0.13 5.28 6.24
C ALA A 59 -1.19 5.87 6.74
N VAL A 60 -1.26 7.17 7.05
CA VAL A 60 -2.52 7.83 7.42
C VAL A 60 -3.55 7.75 6.28
N PHE A 61 -3.11 7.96 5.04
CA PHE A 61 -3.97 7.84 3.85
C PHE A 61 -4.40 6.39 3.60
N VAL A 62 -3.50 5.42 3.72
CA VAL A 62 -3.83 3.98 3.58
C VAL A 62 -4.80 3.54 4.67
N PHE A 63 -4.62 4.02 5.91
CA PHE A 63 -5.53 3.74 7.01
C PHE A 63 -6.92 4.33 6.73
N ALA A 64 -7.01 5.59 6.30
CA ALA A 64 -8.28 6.21 5.89
C ALA A 64 -8.97 5.43 4.75
N PHE A 65 -8.20 4.91 3.80
CA PHE A 65 -8.71 4.07 2.72
C PHE A 65 -9.25 2.75 3.24
N SER A 66 -8.55 2.12 4.20
CA SER A 66 -8.99 0.88 4.83
C SER A 66 -10.34 1.04 5.56
N LEU A 67 -10.58 2.20 6.19
CA LEU A 67 -11.87 2.51 6.81
C LEU A 67 -12.99 2.58 5.77
N CYS A 68 -12.71 3.13 4.58
CA CYS A 68 -13.67 3.07 3.48
C CYS A 68 -13.99 1.63 3.07
N LEU A 69 -12.98 0.75 2.96
CA LEU A 69 -13.20 -0.66 2.64
C LEU A 69 -14.09 -1.33 3.68
N ILE A 70 -13.78 -1.12 4.97
CA ILE A 70 -14.52 -1.68 6.11
C ILE A 70 -15.98 -1.22 6.10
N PHE A 71 -16.24 0.09 5.98
CA PHE A 71 -17.59 0.62 6.02
C PHE A 71 -18.40 0.34 4.75
N ALA A 72 -17.74 0.21 3.60
CA ALA A 72 -18.38 -0.17 2.34
C ALA A 72 -18.56 -1.69 2.17
N ALA A 73 -18.10 -2.50 3.13
CA ALA A 73 -18.23 -3.94 3.10
C ALA A 73 -19.67 -4.33 3.46
N GLY A 74 -20.36 -5.04 2.56
CA GLY A 74 -21.71 -5.55 2.81
C GLY A 74 -21.74 -6.91 3.49
N ASN A 75 -20.60 -7.43 3.94
CA ASN A 75 -20.48 -8.73 4.61
C ASN A 75 -19.17 -8.82 5.42
N LYS A 76 -19.11 -9.79 6.32
CA LYS A 76 -17.96 -10.03 7.22
C LYS A 76 -16.66 -10.26 6.46
N LEU A 77 -16.69 -10.95 5.32
CA LEU A 77 -15.47 -11.25 4.55
C LEU A 77 -14.83 -9.97 4.00
N GLY A 78 -15.63 -9.06 3.42
CA GLY A 78 -15.16 -7.74 3.01
C GLY A 78 -14.62 -6.91 4.18
N THR A 79 -15.27 -6.97 5.35
CA THR A 79 -14.80 -6.28 6.56
C THR A 79 -13.43 -6.80 7.00
N VAL A 80 -13.22 -8.12 6.98
CA VAL A 80 -11.92 -8.74 7.29
C VAL A 80 -10.86 -8.29 6.29
N GLY A 81 -11.16 -8.26 4.99
CA GLY A 81 -10.24 -7.75 3.97
C GLY A 81 -9.84 -6.28 4.21
N GLY A 82 -10.79 -5.43 4.59
CA GLY A 82 -10.49 -4.06 5.00
C GLY A 82 -9.62 -3.96 6.26
N ALA A 83 -9.80 -4.86 7.23
CA ALA A 83 -8.98 -4.93 8.43
C ALA A 83 -7.52 -5.37 8.16
N TYR A 84 -7.31 -6.29 7.22
CA TYR A 84 -5.95 -6.60 6.74
C TYR A 84 -5.27 -5.35 6.14
N VAL A 85 -6.00 -4.56 5.35
CA VAL A 85 -5.47 -3.29 4.81
C VAL A 85 -5.20 -2.28 5.93
N SER A 86 -6.01 -2.21 6.98
CA SER A 86 -5.76 -1.31 8.11
C SER A 86 -4.50 -1.71 8.89
N ILE A 87 -4.29 -3.02 9.09
CA ILE A 87 -3.06 -3.55 9.69
C ILE A 87 -1.86 -3.22 8.80
N SER A 88 -1.98 -3.38 7.48
CA SER A 88 -0.90 -3.00 6.55
C SER A 88 -0.50 -1.53 6.69
N ALA A 89 -1.45 -0.61 6.91
CA ALA A 89 -1.13 0.80 7.17
C ALA A 89 -0.28 0.98 8.44
N ILE A 90 -0.54 0.21 9.51
CA ILE A 90 0.29 0.22 10.72
C ILE A 90 1.71 -0.25 10.37
N PHE A 91 1.84 -1.35 9.63
CA PHE A 91 3.15 -1.84 9.17
C PHE A 91 3.87 -0.80 8.32
N LEU A 92 3.18 -0.10 7.41
CA LEU A 92 3.76 0.98 6.61
C LEU A 92 4.33 2.12 7.47
N ALA A 93 3.60 2.52 8.52
CA ALA A 93 4.11 3.49 9.49
C ALA A 93 5.33 2.95 10.25
N LEU A 94 5.31 1.67 10.62
CA LEU A 94 6.44 1.01 11.29
C LEU A 94 7.69 0.93 10.41
N ILE A 95 7.57 0.83 9.08
CA ILE A 95 8.73 0.95 8.16
C ILE A 95 9.40 2.32 8.34
N GLY A 96 8.63 3.40 8.45
CA GLY A 96 9.17 4.73 8.73
C GLY A 96 9.76 4.87 10.14
N VAL A 97 9.25 4.14 11.13
CA VAL A 97 9.78 4.14 12.51
C VAL A 97 11.02 3.27 12.66
N PHE A 98 11.14 2.20 11.86
CA PHE A 98 12.27 1.28 11.84
C PHE A 98 12.92 1.31 10.44
N PRO A 99 13.75 2.32 10.14
CA PRO A 99 14.28 2.52 8.80
C PRO A 99 15.27 1.43 8.37
N GLY A 100 15.69 1.49 7.09
CA GLY A 100 16.67 0.59 6.51
C GLY A 100 17.94 0.49 7.38
N GLY A 101 18.45 -0.73 7.55
CA GLY A 101 19.59 -1.04 8.42
C GLY A 101 19.21 -1.36 9.87
N THR A 102 17.96 -1.11 10.30
CA THR A 102 17.50 -1.56 11.62
C THR A 102 17.06 -3.03 11.60
N ARG A 103 17.26 -3.74 12.71
CA ARG A 103 16.90 -5.16 12.85
C ARG A 103 15.42 -5.47 12.50
N PRO A 104 14.42 -4.65 12.89
CA PRO A 104 13.02 -4.94 12.55
C PRO A 104 12.63 -4.68 11.09
N HIS A 105 13.44 -3.92 10.34
CA HIS A 105 13.05 -3.35 9.05
C HIS A 105 12.51 -4.38 8.06
N GLY A 106 13.28 -5.45 7.80
CA GLY A 106 12.90 -6.48 6.85
C GLY A 106 11.59 -7.19 7.23
N PHE A 107 11.30 -7.36 8.53
CA PHE A 107 10.03 -7.92 8.99
C PHE A 107 8.88 -6.97 8.73
N VAL A 108 9.00 -5.69 9.11
CA VAL A 108 7.89 -4.73 8.96
C VAL A 108 7.61 -4.39 7.50
N SER A 109 8.63 -4.34 6.64
CA SER A 109 8.45 -4.08 5.20
C SER A 109 7.81 -5.26 4.48
N THR A 110 8.27 -6.48 4.73
CA THR A 110 7.67 -7.69 4.13
C THR A 110 6.21 -7.84 4.54
N TYR A 111 5.91 -7.66 5.83
CA TYR A 111 4.54 -7.83 6.32
C TYR A 111 3.60 -6.70 5.89
N PHE A 112 4.09 -5.50 5.56
CA PHE A 112 3.26 -4.49 4.91
C PHE A 112 2.65 -5.03 3.60
N PHE A 113 3.49 -5.54 2.68
CA PHE A 113 3.02 -6.07 1.39
C PHE A 113 2.14 -7.31 1.58
N VAL A 114 2.55 -8.25 2.44
CA VAL A 114 1.77 -9.46 2.73
C VAL A 114 0.38 -9.10 3.26
N GLN A 115 0.28 -8.23 4.27
CA GLN A 115 -1.00 -7.83 4.85
C GLN A 115 -1.87 -7.09 3.83
N PHE A 116 -1.28 -6.21 3.02
CA PHE A 116 -2.02 -5.47 2.00
C PHE A 116 -2.62 -6.43 0.94
N PHE A 117 -1.81 -7.32 0.35
CA PHE A 117 -2.28 -8.21 -0.70
C PHE A 117 -3.23 -9.30 -0.19
N LEU A 118 -3.05 -9.81 1.04
CA LEU A 118 -4.06 -10.66 1.69
C LEU A 118 -5.37 -9.88 1.87
N GLY A 119 -5.30 -8.62 2.28
CA GLY A 119 -6.46 -7.74 2.38
C GLY A 119 -7.17 -7.54 1.04
N VAL A 120 -6.42 -7.31 -0.04
CA VAL A 120 -6.95 -7.21 -1.42
C VAL A 120 -7.69 -8.49 -1.80
N LEU A 121 -7.07 -9.66 -1.65
CA LEU A 121 -7.67 -10.95 -1.99
C LEU A 121 -8.97 -11.20 -1.21
N VAL A 122 -8.93 -11.04 0.11
CA VAL A 122 -10.07 -11.28 1.00
C VAL A 122 -11.20 -10.28 0.73
N TYR A 123 -10.87 -8.99 0.54
CA TYR A 123 -11.85 -7.97 0.18
C TYR A 123 -12.52 -8.28 -1.16
N GLY A 124 -11.73 -8.66 -2.16
CA GLY A 124 -12.21 -9.07 -3.48
C GLY A 124 -13.14 -10.28 -3.42
N ALA A 125 -12.78 -11.31 -2.66
CA ALA A 125 -13.61 -12.51 -2.46
C ALA A 125 -14.97 -12.18 -1.82
N GLY A 126 -15.01 -11.18 -0.92
CA GLY A 126 -16.24 -10.66 -0.33
C GLY A 126 -17.04 -9.70 -1.23
N SER A 127 -16.53 -9.31 -2.40
CA SER A 127 -17.17 -8.31 -3.24
C SER A 127 -18.19 -8.91 -4.23
N LYS A 128 -19.36 -8.27 -4.32
CA LYS A 128 -20.38 -8.56 -5.36
C LYS A 128 -20.05 -7.90 -6.71
N ASP A 129 -19.20 -6.86 -6.72
CA ASP A 129 -18.76 -6.20 -7.95
C ASP A 129 -17.73 -7.08 -8.64
N ARG A 130 -18.04 -7.55 -9.87
CA ARG A 130 -17.18 -8.47 -10.63
C ARG A 130 -15.80 -7.88 -10.93
N VAL A 131 -15.71 -6.57 -11.18
CA VAL A 131 -14.42 -5.90 -11.46
C VAL A 131 -13.55 -5.89 -10.22
N ILE A 132 -14.12 -5.56 -9.05
CA ILE A 132 -13.38 -5.62 -7.77
C ILE A 132 -12.99 -7.08 -7.47
N ARG A 133 -13.91 -8.04 -7.62
CA ARG A 133 -13.65 -9.44 -7.30
C ARG A 133 -12.53 -10.03 -8.14
N TYR A 134 -12.65 -10.01 -9.46
CA TYR A 134 -11.65 -10.59 -10.35
C TYR A 134 -10.38 -9.75 -10.41
N GLY A 135 -10.49 -8.43 -10.36
CA GLY A 135 -9.35 -7.53 -10.29
C GLY A 135 -8.50 -7.78 -9.05
N SER A 136 -9.12 -7.94 -7.88
CA SER A 136 -8.38 -8.26 -6.65
C SER A 136 -7.68 -9.62 -6.72
N GLY A 137 -8.36 -10.64 -7.28
CA GLY A 137 -7.76 -11.96 -7.49
C GLY A 137 -6.55 -11.91 -8.44
N LEU A 138 -6.66 -11.15 -9.53
CA LEU A 138 -5.56 -10.91 -10.47
C LEU A 138 -4.40 -10.17 -9.82
N LEU A 139 -4.67 -9.07 -9.10
CA LEU A 139 -3.63 -8.28 -8.42
C LEU A 139 -2.90 -9.10 -7.36
N PHE A 140 -3.62 -9.93 -6.60
CA PHE A 140 -3.00 -10.87 -5.67
C PHE A 140 -2.12 -11.90 -6.40
N ALA A 141 -2.63 -12.52 -7.47
CA ALA A 141 -1.86 -13.47 -8.25
C ALA A 141 -0.59 -12.85 -8.85
N LEU A 142 -0.68 -11.62 -9.36
CA LEU A 142 0.45 -10.85 -9.86
C LEU A 142 1.47 -10.57 -8.77
N ALA A 143 1.04 -10.15 -7.57
CA ALA A 143 1.94 -9.95 -6.44
C ALA A 143 2.69 -11.24 -6.09
N VAL A 144 1.98 -12.37 -5.96
CA VAL A 144 2.58 -13.68 -5.69
C VAL A 144 3.56 -14.08 -6.78
N VAL A 145 3.19 -13.98 -8.05
CA VAL A 145 4.10 -14.28 -9.17
C VAL A 145 5.34 -13.39 -9.12
N GLY A 146 5.16 -12.10 -8.83
CA GLY A 146 6.24 -11.12 -8.67
C GLY A 146 7.29 -11.56 -7.67
N THR A 147 6.91 -12.20 -6.55
CA THR A 147 7.88 -12.70 -5.55
C THR A 147 8.83 -13.78 -6.05
N PHE A 148 8.45 -14.51 -7.11
CA PHE A 148 9.27 -15.58 -7.70
C PHE A 148 10.06 -15.13 -8.92
N LEU A 149 9.82 -13.92 -9.43
CA LEU A 149 10.58 -13.35 -10.52
C LEU A 149 11.94 -12.85 -10.03
N HIS A 150 12.93 -12.93 -10.91
CA HIS A 150 14.23 -12.31 -10.66
C HIS A 150 14.14 -10.81 -10.95
N TRP A 151 14.34 -10.00 -9.91
CA TRP A 151 14.38 -8.56 -10.01
C TRP A 151 15.83 -8.08 -9.89
N PRO A 152 16.28 -7.14 -10.76
CA PRO A 152 17.64 -6.58 -10.65
C PRO A 152 17.92 -5.93 -9.30
N SER A 153 16.89 -5.42 -8.62
CA SER A 153 17.00 -4.76 -7.33
C SER A 153 15.72 -4.93 -6.50
N VAL A 154 15.83 -4.59 -5.22
CA VAL A 154 14.69 -4.51 -4.30
C VAL A 154 13.77 -3.34 -4.68
N ALA A 155 14.32 -2.20 -5.12
CA ALA A 155 13.50 -1.05 -5.51
C ALA A 155 12.55 -1.37 -6.69
N LEU A 156 12.93 -2.24 -7.62
CA LEU A 156 12.08 -2.61 -8.75
C LEU A 156 10.89 -3.47 -8.33
N ILE A 157 11.10 -4.48 -7.47
CA ILE A 157 9.97 -5.28 -6.95
C ILE A 157 9.06 -4.43 -6.07
N GLU A 158 9.61 -3.57 -5.21
CA GLU A 158 8.81 -2.65 -4.40
C GLU A 158 7.97 -1.72 -5.29
N THR A 159 8.58 -1.13 -6.32
CA THR A 159 7.89 -0.24 -7.29
C THR A 159 6.77 -0.99 -8.02
N TYR A 160 7.02 -2.23 -8.42
CA TYR A 160 6.03 -3.10 -9.04
C TYR A 160 4.84 -3.36 -8.09
N GLU A 161 5.09 -3.77 -6.85
CA GLU A 161 4.05 -4.03 -5.87
C GLU A 161 3.26 -2.76 -5.52
N ILE A 162 3.94 -1.62 -5.38
CA ILE A 162 3.29 -0.31 -5.19
C ILE A 162 2.38 0.04 -6.38
N ALA A 163 2.77 -0.29 -7.61
CA ALA A 163 1.91 -0.08 -8.78
C ALA A 163 0.64 -0.95 -8.72
N LEU A 164 0.75 -2.22 -8.27
CA LEU A 164 -0.42 -3.08 -8.04
C LEU A 164 -1.33 -2.55 -6.94
N ILE A 165 -0.75 -2.03 -5.85
CA ILE A 165 -1.48 -1.35 -4.77
C ILE A 165 -2.26 -0.16 -5.33
N MET A 166 -1.61 0.71 -6.11
CA MET A 166 -2.26 1.86 -6.73
C MET A 166 -3.40 1.43 -7.67
N ALA A 167 -3.20 0.40 -8.49
CA ALA A 167 -4.24 -0.15 -9.35
C ALA A 167 -5.48 -0.60 -8.55
N PHE A 168 -5.29 -1.29 -7.41
CA PHE A 168 -6.39 -1.64 -6.52
C PHE A 168 -7.14 -0.41 -6.00
N THR A 169 -6.42 0.61 -5.54
CA THR A 169 -7.05 1.84 -5.02
C THR A 169 -7.87 2.55 -6.10
N VAL A 170 -7.40 2.57 -7.35
CA VAL A 170 -8.12 3.13 -8.50
C VAL A 170 -9.38 2.32 -8.81
N ILE A 171 -9.27 1.00 -8.88
CA ILE A 171 -10.42 0.11 -9.11
C ILE A 171 -11.50 0.37 -8.06
N VAL A 172 -11.14 0.35 -6.77
CA VAL A 172 -12.10 0.61 -5.69
C VAL A 172 -12.70 2.02 -5.80
N SER A 173 -11.87 3.04 -6.03
CA SER A 173 -12.31 4.44 -6.10
C SER A 173 -13.30 4.72 -7.22
N VAL A 174 -13.13 4.07 -8.39
CA VAL A 174 -14.02 4.24 -9.54
C VAL A 174 -15.29 3.40 -9.40
N ARG A 175 -15.19 2.21 -8.80
CA ARG A 175 -16.31 1.25 -8.73
C ARG A 175 -17.25 1.49 -7.54
N LYS A 176 -16.75 1.94 -6.40
CA LYS A 176 -17.58 2.20 -5.20
C LYS A 176 -18.08 3.64 -5.18
N ARG A 177 -19.40 3.83 -5.18
CA ARG A 177 -20.04 5.17 -5.20
C ARG A 177 -20.04 5.88 -3.85
N ASP A 178 -20.06 5.13 -2.75
CA ASP A 178 -19.99 5.64 -1.38
C ASP A 178 -19.29 4.64 -0.45
N CYS A 179 -18.61 5.17 0.57
CA CYS A 179 -18.03 4.38 1.66
C CYS A 179 -18.99 4.19 2.84
N ALA A 180 -20.22 4.69 2.73
CA ALA A 180 -21.21 4.53 3.79
C ALA A 180 -21.77 3.10 3.77
N PRO A 181 -22.06 2.52 4.95
CA PRO A 181 -22.81 1.27 5.00
C PRO A 181 -24.15 1.52 4.30
N GLY A 182 -24.50 0.63 3.37
CA GLY A 182 -25.86 0.60 2.83
C GLY A 182 -26.79 0.33 4.01
N LEU A 183 -27.52 1.37 4.46
CA LEU A 183 -28.70 1.17 5.29
C LEU A 183 -29.57 0.17 4.51
N GLY A 184 -29.81 -0.98 5.13
CA GLY A 184 -30.26 -2.20 4.46
C GLY A 184 -31.33 -1.97 3.38
N GLN A 185 -31.07 -2.55 2.21
CA GLN A 185 -32.10 -3.01 1.30
C GLN A 185 -32.08 -4.53 1.33
#